data_AF-A0A8H3UHF9-F1
#
_entry.id   AF-A0A8H3UHF9-F1
#
_cell.length_a   1.000
_cell.length_b   1.000
_cell.length_c   1.000
_cell.angle_alpha   90.00
_cell.angle_beta   90.00
_cell.angle_gamma   90.00
#
_symmetry.space_group_name_H-M   'P 1'
#
loop_
_entity.id
_entity.type
_entity.pdbx_description
1 polymer ?
#
loop_
_entity_poly.entity_id
_entity_poly.type
_entity_poly.pdbx_seq_one_letter_code
_entity_poly.pdbx_strand_id
1 'polypeptide(L)'
;MNLLFSTLLVFCLSLANALITFEDIDSLAVMTTSCFKTISRHDSIQAPFRNSQHVIAREDHGQSLEIVAANALSNLNSNLTAMLDATMDPTEKHVKRSDVCFAIVKQHRALLTSTAWLLNTLDEKQQMNRWTRESHVCQYLSDTQALWASRRMNKQKLSFIEQQINLYRPTDCFAKNEVLRRGIEVVEYMNDILDSFL
;
A
#
# COMPACT_ATOMS: atom_id res chain seq x y z
N MET A 1 -12.12 44.88 24.95
CA MET A 1 -12.64 43.99 23.88
C MET A 1 -11.66 44.04 22.73
N ASN A 2 -10.85 42.99 22.49
CA ASN A 2 -10.12 42.68 21.23
C ASN A 2 -8.97 41.68 21.48
N LEU A 3 -9.23 40.55 22.16
CA LEU A 3 -8.22 39.50 22.35
C LEU A 3 -8.73 38.07 22.09
N LEU A 4 -10.01 37.91 21.70
CA LEU A 4 -10.63 36.60 21.48
C LEU A 4 -10.77 36.18 20.01
N PHE A 5 -10.45 37.05 19.05
CA PHE A 5 -10.57 36.74 17.62
C PHE A 5 -9.30 36.19 16.97
N SER A 6 -8.12 36.36 17.59
CA SER A 6 -6.86 35.87 17.00
C SER A 6 -6.51 34.42 17.35
N THR A 7 -7.08 33.85 18.41
CA THR A 7 -6.82 32.46 18.80
C THR A 7 -7.76 31.45 18.13
N LEU A 8 -8.97 31.87 17.75
CA LEU A 8 -9.92 31.03 17.01
C LEU A 8 -9.59 30.90 15.52
N LEU A 9 -8.80 31.82 14.95
CA LEU A 9 -8.38 31.77 13.54
C LEU A 9 -7.18 30.84 13.31
N VAL A 10 -6.46 30.44 14.37
CA VAL A 10 -5.43 29.39 14.32
C VAL A 10 -6.06 27.99 14.29
N PHE A 11 -7.32 27.84 14.73
CA PHE A 11 -8.03 26.56 14.71
C PHE A 11 -8.82 26.29 13.41
N CYS A 12 -8.94 27.27 12.52
CA CYS A 12 -9.61 27.12 11.22
C CYS A 12 -8.64 26.96 10.02
N LEU A 13 -7.34 26.89 10.27
CA LEU A 13 -6.30 26.82 9.25
C LEU A 13 -5.27 25.71 9.54
N SER A 14 -5.68 24.58 10.10
CA SER A 14 -5.01 23.32 9.77
C SER A 14 -5.38 23.00 8.32
N LEU A 15 -4.81 23.76 7.38
CA LEU A 15 -4.67 23.34 6.00
C LEU A 15 -4.11 21.93 6.07
N ALA A 16 -4.96 20.98 5.69
CA ALA A 16 -4.72 19.56 5.73
C ALA A 16 -3.53 19.21 4.84
N ASN A 17 -2.33 19.36 5.38
CA ASN A 17 -1.11 18.92 4.73
C ASN A 17 -1.10 17.40 4.71
N ALA A 18 -0.77 16.83 3.57
CA ALA A 18 -0.45 15.41 3.52
C ALA A 18 0.83 15.17 4.31
N LEU A 19 0.82 14.14 5.15
CA LEU A 19 2.00 13.66 5.86
C LEU A 19 2.93 12.87 4.94
N ILE A 20 2.37 12.25 3.91
CA ILE A 20 3.13 11.56 2.88
C ILE A 20 3.60 12.55 1.81
N THR A 21 4.78 12.30 1.26
CA THR A 21 5.42 13.08 0.20
C THR A 21 5.35 12.34 -1.14
N PHE A 22 5.75 12.99 -2.23
CA PHE A 22 5.90 12.31 -3.53
C PHE A 22 7.01 11.23 -3.50
N GLU A 23 8.03 11.40 -2.66
CA GLU A 23 9.10 10.41 -2.46
C GLU A 23 8.57 9.15 -1.75
N ASP A 24 7.64 9.33 -0.80
CA ASP A 24 6.96 8.21 -0.15
C ASP A 24 6.11 7.41 -1.14
N ILE A 25 5.43 8.07 -2.08
CA ILE A 25 4.67 7.41 -3.15
C ILE A 25 5.59 6.54 -4.02
N ASP A 26 6.74 7.06 -4.43
CA ASP A 26 7.70 6.31 -5.24
C ASP A 26 8.31 5.15 -4.45
N SER A 27 8.71 5.41 -3.20
CA SER A 27 9.24 4.38 -2.30
C SER A 27 8.23 3.26 -2.09
N LEU A 28 6.96 3.58 -1.86
CA LEU A 28 5.90 2.60 -1.72
C LEU A 28 5.67 1.82 -3.00
N ALA A 29 5.74 2.46 -4.18
CA ALA A 29 5.62 1.76 -5.46
C ALA A 29 6.75 0.76 -5.68
N VAL A 30 7.99 1.10 -5.30
CA VAL A 30 9.16 0.23 -5.35
C VAL A 30 9.03 -0.94 -4.37
N MET A 31 8.63 -0.68 -3.12
CA MET A 31 8.43 -1.72 -2.11
C MET A 31 7.31 -2.70 -2.51
N THR A 32 6.20 -2.18 -3.04
CA THR A 32 5.09 -2.99 -3.55
C THR A 32 5.54 -3.87 -4.72
N THR A 33 6.34 -3.32 -5.64
CA THR A 33 6.96 -4.09 -6.73
C THR A 33 7.90 -5.17 -6.20
N SER A 34 8.67 -4.89 -5.14
CA SER A 34 9.54 -5.88 -4.50
C SER A 34 8.74 -7.00 -3.86
N CYS A 35 7.65 -6.67 -3.16
CA CYS A 35 6.72 -7.63 -2.57
C CYS A 35 6.18 -8.59 -3.64
N PHE A 36 5.64 -8.02 -4.72
CA PHE A 36 5.20 -8.76 -5.90
C PHE A 36 6.29 -9.73 -6.41
N LYS A 37 7.49 -9.23 -6.72
CA LYS A 37 8.59 -10.05 -7.25
C LYS A 37 9.00 -11.17 -6.30
N THR A 38 9.01 -10.92 -4.99
CA THR A 38 9.36 -11.92 -3.98
C THR A 38 8.34 -13.07 -3.98
N ILE A 39 7.05 -12.76 -4.03
CA ILE A 39 5.98 -13.78 -4.04
C ILE A 39 6.00 -14.56 -5.36
N SER A 40 6.09 -13.88 -6.51
CA SER A 40 6.08 -14.55 -7.82
C SER A 40 7.31 -15.43 -8.08
N ARG A 41 8.48 -15.07 -7.55
CA ARG A 41 9.72 -15.86 -7.75
C ARG A 41 9.72 -17.18 -6.98
N HIS A 42 8.95 -17.29 -5.91
CA HIS A 42 8.91 -18.51 -5.10
C HIS A 42 8.42 -19.72 -5.92
N ASP A 43 7.50 -19.51 -6.89
CA ASP A 43 7.08 -20.55 -7.85
C ASP A 43 8.22 -21.07 -8.73
N SER A 44 9.16 -20.18 -9.09
CA SER A 44 10.24 -20.49 -10.02
C SER A 44 11.24 -21.49 -9.44
N ILE A 45 11.30 -21.57 -8.11
CA ILE A 45 12.23 -22.43 -7.37
C ILE A 45 11.63 -23.84 -7.18
N GLN A 46 10.30 -23.97 -7.19
CA GLN A 46 9.59 -25.24 -6.95
C GLN A 46 8.99 -25.90 -8.20
N ALA A 47 9.29 -25.40 -9.41
CA ALA A 47 8.86 -26.05 -10.64
C ALA A 47 9.33 -27.53 -10.66
N PRO A 48 8.45 -28.50 -10.94
CA PRO A 48 8.71 -29.89 -10.63
C PRO A 48 9.77 -30.47 -11.56
N PHE A 49 10.76 -31.15 -10.97
CA PHE A 49 11.49 -32.25 -11.60
C PHE A 49 10.47 -33.33 -12.01
N ARG A 50 9.78 -33.10 -13.13
CA ARG A 50 8.95 -34.11 -13.78
C ARG A 50 9.91 -35.00 -14.58
N ASN A 51 10.06 -36.23 -14.08
CA ASN A 51 10.78 -37.38 -14.64
C ASN A 51 12.14 -37.65 -13.97
N SER A 52 12.12 -38.37 -12.85
CA SER A 52 12.85 -39.64 -12.69
C SER A 52 12.46 -40.29 -11.37
N GLN A 53 12.12 -41.58 -11.44
CA GLN A 53 11.93 -42.42 -10.27
C GLN A 53 13.20 -42.47 -9.40
N HIS A 54 12.97 -42.65 -8.10
CA HIS A 54 13.91 -43.03 -7.04
C HIS A 54 14.76 -41.93 -6.34
N VAL A 55 14.78 -42.08 -5.01
CA VAL A 55 15.80 -41.65 -4.02
C VAL A 55 15.50 -40.38 -3.20
N ILE A 56 15.20 -40.65 -1.93
CA ILE A 56 15.38 -39.86 -0.69
C ILE A 56 14.58 -38.56 -0.59
N ALA A 57 13.67 -38.55 0.39
CA ALA A 57 13.07 -37.35 0.95
C ALA A 57 14.18 -36.39 1.40
N ARG A 58 14.49 -35.43 0.53
CA ARG A 58 15.26 -34.25 0.89
C ARG A 58 14.27 -33.33 1.57
N GLU A 59 14.40 -33.16 2.89
CA GLU A 59 13.76 -32.06 3.61
C GLU A 59 14.31 -30.76 3.01
N ASP A 60 13.61 -30.24 2.01
CA ASP A 60 13.90 -28.95 1.44
C ASP A 60 13.37 -27.91 2.43
N HIS A 61 14.26 -27.35 3.25
CA HIS A 61 13.97 -26.24 4.16
C HIS A 61 13.72 -24.93 3.39
N GLY A 62 12.92 -24.98 2.33
CA GLY A 62 12.34 -23.80 1.69
C GLY A 62 11.26 -23.25 2.60
N GLN A 63 11.30 -21.94 2.89
CA GLN A 63 10.20 -21.28 3.58
C GLN A 63 8.90 -21.49 2.80
N SER A 64 7.79 -21.78 3.48
CA SER A 64 6.50 -21.93 2.81
C SER A 64 6.12 -20.63 2.08
N LEU A 65 5.42 -20.74 0.96
CA LEU A 65 4.95 -19.58 0.21
C LEU A 65 4.11 -18.64 1.08
N GLU A 66 3.32 -19.20 2.00
CA GLU A 66 2.55 -18.42 2.97
C GLU A 66 3.45 -17.54 3.84
N ILE A 67 4.54 -18.09 4.39
CA ILE A 67 5.50 -17.33 5.21
C ILE A 67 6.16 -16.23 4.37
N VAL A 68 6.52 -16.53 3.12
CA VAL A 68 7.15 -15.56 2.21
C VAL A 68 6.20 -14.41 1.88
N ALA A 69 4.94 -14.71 1.55
CA ALA A 69 3.92 -13.71 1.27
C ALA A 69 3.57 -12.88 2.52
N ALA A 70 3.41 -13.54 3.67
CA ALA A 70 3.14 -12.88 4.94
C ALA A 70 4.27 -11.92 5.35
N ASN A 71 5.53 -12.34 5.25
CA ASN A 71 6.68 -11.50 5.56
C ASN A 71 6.77 -10.29 4.62
N ALA A 72 6.49 -10.49 3.33
CA ALA A 72 6.51 -9.41 2.35
C ALA A 72 5.41 -8.37 2.62
N LEU A 73 4.19 -8.82 2.94
CA LEU A 73 3.08 -7.94 3.35
C LEU A 73 3.32 -7.25 4.69
N SER A 74 3.83 -7.97 5.69
CA SER A 74 4.19 -7.40 7.00
C SER A 74 5.22 -6.28 6.86
N ASN A 75 6.23 -6.46 6.00
CA ASN A 75 7.21 -5.43 5.72
C ASN A 75 6.57 -4.21 5.03
N LEU A 76 5.71 -4.44 4.03
CA LEU A 76 4.97 -3.38 3.34
C LEU A 76 4.12 -2.57 4.34
N ASN A 77 3.37 -3.25 5.22
CA ASN A 77 2.53 -2.63 6.24
C ASN A 77 3.35 -1.81 7.24
N SER A 78 4.51 -2.31 7.66
CA SER A 78 5.39 -1.61 8.59
C SER A 78 5.90 -0.29 7.99
N ASN A 79 6.31 -0.31 6.72
CA ASN A 79 6.78 0.88 6.03
C ASN A 79 5.62 1.87 5.76
N LEU A 80 4.46 1.38 5.31
CA LEU A 80 3.29 2.23 5.11
C LEU A 80 2.83 2.88 6.42
N THR A 81 2.83 2.12 7.53
CA THR A 81 2.52 2.67 8.86
C THR A 81 3.52 3.76 9.25
N ALA A 82 4.82 3.54 9.04
CA ALA A 82 5.85 4.54 9.34
C ALA A 82 5.65 5.82 8.52
N MET A 83 5.32 5.72 7.23
CA MET A 83 4.98 6.87 6.38
C MET A 83 3.74 7.62 6.89
N LEU A 84 2.70 6.89 7.31
CA LEU A 84 1.45 7.48 7.81
C LEU A 84 1.57 8.08 9.22
N ASP A 85 2.49 7.57 10.03
CA ASP A 85 2.76 8.06 11.39
C ASP A 85 3.78 9.20 11.43
N ALA A 86 4.47 9.48 10.31
CA ALA A 86 5.47 10.54 10.23
C ALA A 86 4.86 11.89 10.62
N THR A 87 5.44 12.54 11.62
CA THR A 87 5.10 13.92 12.01
C THR A 87 5.77 14.89 11.06
N MET A 88 4.98 15.73 10.39
CA MET A 88 5.53 16.80 9.55
C MET A 88 6.31 17.82 10.38
N ASP A 89 7.46 18.24 9.85
CA ASP A 89 8.02 19.55 10.14
C ASP A 89 7.23 20.59 9.32
N PRO A 90 6.57 21.59 9.92
CA PRO A 90 5.68 22.54 9.24
C PRO A 90 6.35 23.44 8.17
N THR A 91 7.62 23.25 7.88
CA THR A 91 8.45 24.10 7.01
C THR A 91 8.58 23.64 5.56
N GLU A 92 8.04 22.50 5.16
CA GLU A 92 8.16 22.05 3.76
C GLU A 92 7.23 22.80 2.81
N LYS A 93 7.86 23.61 1.95
CA LYS A 93 7.21 24.43 0.93
C LYS A 93 6.63 23.55 -0.18
N HIS A 94 5.31 23.57 -0.31
CA HIS A 94 4.57 22.99 -1.44
C HIS A 94 5.09 23.52 -2.78
N VAL A 95 5.63 22.63 -3.62
CA VAL A 95 6.16 22.93 -4.95
C VAL A 95 4.99 23.14 -5.92
N LYS A 96 4.79 24.38 -6.38
CA LYS A 96 3.95 24.68 -7.56
C LYS A 96 4.80 24.64 -8.82
N ARG A 97 4.50 23.75 -9.77
CA ARG A 97 4.87 23.90 -11.20
C ARG A 97 4.04 22.94 -12.07
N SER A 98 3.36 23.47 -13.09
CA SER A 98 2.51 22.66 -13.99
C SER A 98 3.29 21.67 -14.85
N ASP A 99 4.60 21.85 -15.03
CA ASP A 99 5.48 20.86 -15.70
C ASP A 99 5.73 19.59 -14.85
N VAL A 100 5.26 19.59 -13.60
CA VAL A 100 5.39 18.50 -12.63
C VAL A 100 4.25 17.48 -12.78
N CYS A 101 3.14 17.83 -13.45
CA CYS A 101 1.97 16.94 -13.52
C CYS A 101 2.26 15.62 -14.24
N PHE A 102 3.08 15.64 -15.31
CA PHE A 102 3.48 14.40 -15.96
C PHE A 102 4.21 13.46 -14.98
N ALA A 103 5.13 14.00 -14.18
CA ALA A 103 5.86 13.23 -13.18
C ALA A 103 4.93 12.72 -12.08
N ILE A 104 4.11 13.58 -11.47
CA ILE A 104 3.16 13.21 -10.40
C ILE A 104 2.20 12.11 -10.86
N VAL A 105 1.59 12.28 -12.04
CA VAL A 105 0.67 11.30 -12.60
C VAL A 105 1.40 9.99 -12.90
N LYS A 106 2.64 10.05 -13.40
CA LYS A 106 3.47 8.86 -13.63
C LYS A 106 3.78 8.12 -12.33
N GLN A 107 4.15 8.81 -11.26
CA GLN A 107 4.42 8.21 -9.94
C GLN A 107 3.17 7.55 -9.37
N HIS A 108 2.03 8.24 -9.38
CA HIS A 108 0.75 7.70 -8.93
C HIS A 108 0.34 6.46 -9.73
N ARG A 109 0.49 6.48 -11.06
CA ARG A 109 0.23 5.31 -11.91
C ARG A 109 1.17 4.15 -11.61
N ALA A 110 2.45 4.42 -11.36
CA ALA A 110 3.42 3.38 -11.01
C ALA A 110 3.02 2.67 -9.70
N LEU A 111 2.56 3.42 -8.70
CA LEU A 111 2.02 2.85 -7.46
C LEU A 111 0.78 2.00 -7.70
N LEU A 112 -0.19 2.49 -8.49
CA LEU A 112 -1.39 1.71 -8.81
C LEU A 112 -1.07 0.43 -9.58
N THR A 113 -0.16 0.50 -10.56
CA THR A 113 0.28 -0.65 -11.34
C THR A 113 0.99 -1.69 -10.46
N SER A 114 1.92 -1.27 -9.60
CA SER A 114 2.61 -2.21 -8.71
C SER A 114 1.67 -2.84 -7.71
N THR A 115 0.71 -2.08 -7.18
CA THR A 115 -0.33 -2.58 -6.28
C THR A 115 -1.22 -3.60 -6.99
N ALA A 116 -1.67 -3.32 -8.21
CA ALA A 116 -2.47 -4.25 -8.99
C ALA A 116 -1.71 -5.57 -9.28
N TRP A 117 -0.42 -5.52 -9.60
CA TRP A 117 0.40 -6.73 -9.78
C TRP A 117 0.55 -7.55 -8.50
N LEU A 118 0.75 -6.87 -7.36
CA LEU A 118 0.80 -7.54 -6.06
C LEU A 118 -0.53 -8.23 -5.74
N LEU A 119 -1.65 -7.52 -5.86
CA LEU A 119 -2.98 -8.05 -5.56
C LEU A 119 -3.35 -9.21 -6.48
N ASN A 120 -3.10 -9.09 -7.79
CA ASN A 120 -3.33 -10.19 -8.73
C ASN A 120 -2.49 -11.43 -8.38
N THR A 121 -1.24 -11.23 -7.98
CA THR A 121 -0.39 -12.35 -7.55
C THR A 121 -0.94 -13.00 -6.28
N LEU A 122 -1.37 -12.20 -5.29
CA LEU A 122 -1.94 -12.72 -4.06
C LEU A 122 -3.24 -13.48 -4.30
N ASP A 123 -4.12 -12.98 -5.18
CA ASP A 123 -5.35 -13.67 -5.59
C ASP A 123 -5.02 -15.04 -6.22
N GLU A 124 -4.13 -15.07 -7.22
CA GLU A 124 -3.67 -16.32 -7.82
C GLU A 124 -3.11 -17.30 -6.78
N LYS A 125 -2.31 -16.81 -5.81
CA LYS A 125 -1.75 -17.66 -4.75
C LYS A 125 -2.81 -18.15 -3.79
N GLN A 126 -3.77 -17.31 -3.45
CA GLN A 126 -4.86 -17.68 -2.58
C GLN A 126 -5.73 -18.76 -3.22
N GLN A 127 -6.07 -18.64 -4.50
CA GLN A 127 -6.84 -19.66 -5.23
C GLN A 127 -6.09 -21.00 -5.33
N MET A 128 -4.76 -20.98 -5.50
CA MET A 128 -3.94 -22.19 -5.58
C MET A 128 -3.75 -22.88 -4.23
N ASN A 129 -3.49 -22.12 -3.17
CA ASN A 129 -3.09 -22.66 -1.86
C ASN A 129 -4.25 -22.80 -0.89
N ARG A 130 -5.36 -22.08 -1.12
CA ARG A 130 -6.56 -22.05 -0.27
C ARG A 130 -6.23 -21.73 1.18
N TRP A 131 -5.48 -20.64 1.40
CA TRP A 131 -5.21 -20.21 2.77
C TRP A 131 -6.52 -19.86 3.48
N THR A 132 -6.57 -20.16 4.77
CA THR A 132 -7.75 -19.91 5.60
C THR A 132 -7.72 -18.50 6.19
N ARG A 133 -8.82 -18.10 6.81
CA ARG A 133 -8.91 -16.83 7.55
C ARG A 133 -7.88 -16.69 8.69
N GLU A 134 -7.34 -17.82 9.16
CA GLU A 134 -6.31 -17.86 10.20
C GLU A 134 -4.88 -17.64 9.64
N SER A 135 -4.72 -17.61 8.32
CA SER A 135 -3.42 -17.41 7.69
C SER A 135 -2.86 -16.01 7.96
N HIS A 136 -1.53 -15.94 8.06
CA HIS A 136 -0.85 -14.65 8.22
C HIS A 136 -0.99 -13.76 6.98
N VAL A 137 -1.20 -14.35 5.80
CA VAL A 137 -1.48 -13.59 4.58
C VAL A 137 -2.82 -12.86 4.69
N CYS A 138 -3.88 -13.54 5.15
CA CYS A 138 -5.19 -12.92 5.39
C CYS A 138 -5.06 -11.74 6.37
N GLN A 139 -4.37 -11.98 7.50
CA GLN A 139 -4.16 -10.96 8.51
C GLN A 139 -3.44 -9.73 7.94
N TYR A 140 -2.28 -9.91 7.30
CA TYR A 140 -1.50 -8.77 6.81
C TYR A 140 -2.15 -8.09 5.61
N LEU A 141 -2.90 -8.79 4.75
CA LEU A 141 -3.68 -8.17 3.70
C LEU A 141 -4.83 -7.31 4.29
N SER A 142 -5.49 -7.80 5.35
CA SER A 142 -6.48 -7.02 6.09
C SER A 142 -5.87 -5.76 6.71
N ASP A 143 -4.65 -5.86 7.25
CA ASP A 143 -3.92 -4.69 7.77
C ASP A 143 -3.58 -3.71 6.65
N THR A 144 -3.14 -4.18 5.48
CA THR A 144 -2.89 -3.33 4.31
C THR A 144 -4.17 -2.58 3.90
N GLN A 145 -5.28 -3.30 3.79
CA GLN A 145 -6.60 -2.74 3.47
C GLN A 145 -6.99 -1.66 4.48
N ALA A 146 -6.79 -1.94 5.77
CA ALA A 146 -7.15 -1.02 6.82
C ALA A 146 -6.26 0.23 6.83
N LEU A 147 -4.96 0.12 6.55
CA LEU A 147 -4.08 1.28 6.36
C LEU A 147 -4.48 2.11 5.13
N TRP A 148 -4.97 1.44 4.08
CA TRP A 148 -5.39 2.09 2.84
C TRP A 148 -6.68 2.90 3.01
N ALA A 149 -7.68 2.32 3.68
CA ALA A 149 -9.04 2.83 3.73
C ALA A 149 -9.45 3.45 5.08
N SER A 150 -8.81 3.06 6.18
CA SER A 150 -9.27 3.38 7.54
C SER A 150 -8.41 4.44 8.23
N ARG A 151 -9.10 5.29 8.99
CA ARG A 151 -8.51 6.28 9.91
C ARG A 151 -8.11 5.68 11.27
N ARG A 152 -8.16 4.36 11.46
CA ARG A 152 -7.96 3.75 12.79
C ARG A 152 -6.59 3.12 13.00
N MET A 153 -5.83 2.89 11.92
CA MET A 153 -4.62 2.07 11.97
C MET A 153 -3.32 2.87 12.17
N ASN A 154 -3.38 4.20 12.18
CA ASN A 154 -2.23 5.07 12.41
C ASN A 154 -2.57 6.15 13.45
N LYS A 155 -1.54 6.68 14.10
CA LYS A 155 -1.64 7.67 15.19
C LYS A 155 -2.31 8.96 14.74
N GLN A 156 -2.18 9.27 13.45
CA GLN A 156 -2.67 10.49 12.82
C GLN A 156 -4.15 10.40 12.43
N LYS A 157 -4.73 9.20 12.52
CA LYS A 157 -6.11 8.89 12.17
C LYS A 157 -6.50 9.31 10.75
N LEU A 158 -5.64 9.04 9.78
CA LEU A 158 -5.84 9.39 8.37
C LEU A 158 -5.57 8.19 7.48
N SER A 159 -6.47 7.88 6.54
CA SER A 159 -6.22 6.77 5.61
C SER A 159 -5.18 7.16 4.55
N PHE A 160 -4.51 6.17 3.95
CA PHE A 160 -3.57 6.46 2.86
C PHE A 160 -4.24 7.18 1.68
N ILE A 161 -5.49 6.83 1.36
CA ILE A 161 -6.28 7.56 0.34
C ILE A 161 -6.42 9.04 0.69
N GLU A 162 -6.73 9.37 1.95
CA GLU A 162 -6.88 10.76 2.39
C GLU A 162 -5.57 11.53 2.30
N GLN A 163 -4.47 10.88 2.65
CA GLN A 163 -3.13 11.44 2.52
C GLN A 163 -2.78 11.73 1.06
N GLN A 164 -3.08 10.79 0.14
CA GLN A 164 -2.90 11.01 -1.30
C GLN A 164 -3.77 12.17 -1.82
N ILE A 165 -5.04 12.24 -1.41
CA ILE A 165 -5.93 13.34 -1.79
C ILE A 165 -5.34 14.67 -1.31
N ASN A 166 -4.87 14.75 -0.07
CA ASN A 166 -4.26 15.96 0.47
C ASN A 166 -2.96 16.33 -0.27
N LEU A 167 -2.14 15.34 -0.65
CA LEU A 167 -0.87 15.53 -1.35
C LEU A 167 -1.09 16.08 -2.75
N TYR A 168 -2.08 15.52 -3.46
CA TYR A 168 -2.34 15.88 -4.85
C TYR A 168 -3.26 17.08 -5.03
N ARG A 169 -4.12 17.41 -4.04
CA ARG A 169 -5.05 18.54 -4.09
C ARG A 169 -4.41 19.86 -4.56
N PRO A 170 -3.25 20.32 -4.04
CA PRO A 170 -2.68 21.60 -4.46
C PRO A 170 -2.05 21.58 -5.86
N THR A 171 -1.96 20.43 -6.51
CA THR A 171 -1.27 20.27 -7.80
C THR A 171 -2.19 20.42 -9.01
N ASP A 172 -3.51 20.23 -8.82
CA ASP A 172 -4.53 20.20 -9.89
C ASP A 172 -4.20 19.23 -11.06
N CYS A 173 -3.31 18.26 -10.85
CA CYS A 173 -2.84 17.34 -11.89
C CYS A 173 -3.80 16.19 -12.19
N PHE A 174 -4.84 15.99 -11.36
CA PHE A 174 -5.79 14.89 -11.48
C PHE A 174 -7.20 15.39 -11.74
N ALA A 175 -8.00 14.59 -12.45
CA ALA A 175 -9.41 14.89 -12.60
C ALA A 175 -10.12 14.82 -11.24
N LYS A 176 -11.28 15.48 -11.15
CA LYS A 176 -12.09 15.50 -9.92
C LYS A 176 -12.36 14.07 -9.43
N ASN A 177 -12.05 13.82 -8.16
CA ASN A 177 -12.21 12.53 -7.48
C ASN A 177 -11.40 11.36 -8.08
N GLU A 178 -10.48 11.58 -9.01
CA GLU A 178 -9.74 10.49 -9.66
C GLU A 178 -8.93 9.68 -8.65
N VAL A 179 -8.18 10.36 -7.79
CA VAL A 179 -7.35 9.73 -6.73
C VAL A 179 -8.22 8.90 -5.78
N LEU A 180 -9.34 9.47 -5.31
CA LEU A 180 -10.29 8.77 -4.45
C LEU A 180 -10.85 7.52 -5.13
N ARG A 181 -11.32 7.65 -6.38
CA ARG A 181 -11.90 6.54 -7.14
C ARG A 181 -10.91 5.40 -7.31
N ARG A 182 -9.67 5.71 -7.72
CA ARG A 182 -8.61 4.69 -7.86
C ARG A 182 -8.24 4.05 -6.53
N GLY A 183 -8.22 4.84 -5.44
CA GLY A 183 -8.01 4.32 -4.11
C GLY A 183 -9.10 3.32 -3.68
N ILE A 184 -10.37 3.62 -3.99
CA ILE A 184 -11.50 2.71 -3.71
C ILE A 184 -11.38 1.43 -4.54
N GLU A 185 -11.05 1.52 -5.83
CA GLU A 185 -10.86 0.33 -6.69
C GLU A 185 -9.79 -0.64 -6.11
N VAL A 186 -8.71 -0.12 -5.54
CA VAL A 186 -7.69 -0.94 -4.85
C VAL A 186 -8.26 -1.61 -3.61
N VAL A 187 -9.03 -0.89 -2.80
CA VAL A 187 -9.64 -1.42 -1.57
C VAL A 187 -10.70 -2.48 -1.88
N GLU A 188 -11.51 -2.27 -2.92
CA GLU A 188 -12.48 -3.26 -3.41
C GLU A 188 -11.78 -4.55 -3.80
N TYR A 189 -10.68 -4.46 -4.56
CA TYR A 189 -9.91 -5.65 -4.93
C TYR A 189 -9.29 -6.37 -3.72
N MET A 190 -8.79 -5.63 -2.73
CA MET A 190 -8.33 -6.25 -1.46
C MET A 190 -9.45 -6.98 -0.74
N ASN A 191 -10.66 -6.41 -0.70
CA ASN A 191 -11.82 -7.05 -0.07
C ASN A 191 -12.24 -8.32 -0.82
N ASP A 192 -12.25 -8.31 -2.16
CA ASP A 192 -12.56 -9.50 -2.96
C ASP A 192 -11.60 -10.65 -2.65
N ILE A 193 -10.31 -10.35 -2.51
CA ILE A 193 -9.30 -11.34 -2.14
C ILE A 193 -9.54 -11.83 -0.71
N LEU A 194 -9.80 -10.93 0.26
CA LEU A 194 -10.08 -11.29 1.65
C LEU A 194 -11.33 -12.18 1.79
N ASP A 195 -12.36 -11.93 1.00
CA ASP A 195 -13.59 -12.73 1.00
C ASP A 195 -13.38 -14.16 0.47
N SER A 196 -12.31 -14.38 -0.29
CA SER A 196 -11.93 -15.71 -0.79
C SER A 196 -11.23 -16.60 0.26
N PHE A 197 -10.88 -16.07 1.44
CA PHE A 197 -10.31 -16.86 2.54
C PHE A 197 -11.43 -17.60 3.29
N LEU A 198 -11.32 -18.93 3.29
CA LEU A 198 -12.26 -19.87 3.91
C LEU A 198 -12.08 -19.97 5.43
#